data_AF-A0A959VPP0-F1
#
_entry.id   AF-A0A959VPP0-F1
#
_cell.length_a   1.000
_cell.length_b   1.000
_cell.length_c   1.000
_cell.angle_alpha   90.00
_cell.angle_beta   90.00
_cell.angle_gamma   90.00
#
_symmetry.space_group_name_H-M   'P 1'
#
loop_
_entity.id
_entity.type
_entity.pdbx_description
1 polymer ?
#
loop_
_entity_poly.entity_id
_entity_poly.type
_entity_poly.pdbx_seq_one_letter_code
_entity_poly.pdbx_strand_id
1 'polypeptide(L)'
;MNPVKSALEVVSNKSFEIRTLHRAGVVGGLGPTALPLAASALIRGGTTPATAIRVAAAKHGDRVYLEDEGGELTFGEVHRRSNALAHAFAGLGIGPGDGLAVMCRNHRGFVESNLAGWKLGANVILLNTMFSGPQLADVIEREGAKVVVLDQEFEQLLSGVPETVGRVCGFEDEPGTSGLPSLDDLIASNDDSELPWPEEKGRNVILTSGTTGTPKGAQRPAPSGLAVMVGLLDRIPHFSGETIVMAAPLFHSWGYLNSIIGTSVGARLVLQRRFRPEQTMELVDQYSADALVAVPVMLQRILELDEETSRHFRAEELKIVTLSGSALPGGLATAWMDRYGDNIYNFYGSTEVAMGSIATPEDLRVDPATAGRPPYGTSVKLVDEFGEEVAPGETGRIFIRNEMTFDGYTGGGNKENLDGFLSSGDVGHFDSEGRLFIDGRDDEMIV
;
A
#
# COMPACT_ATOMS: atom_id res chain seq x y z
N MET A 1 37.23 -0.46 -11.67
CA MET A 1 36.45 -0.97 -10.52
C MET A 1 37.18 -2.19 -9.95
N ASN A 2 37.46 -2.22 -8.64
CA ASN A 2 38.19 -3.33 -8.03
C ASN A 2 37.23 -4.51 -7.75
N PRO A 3 37.41 -5.68 -8.39
CA PRO A 3 36.46 -6.80 -8.32
C PRO A 3 36.31 -7.41 -6.92
N VAL A 4 37.31 -7.23 -6.04
CA VAL A 4 37.25 -7.71 -4.65
C VAL A 4 36.39 -6.79 -3.77
N LYS A 5 36.43 -5.48 -4.01
CA LYS A 5 35.54 -4.52 -3.31
C LYS A 5 34.07 -4.77 -3.70
N SER A 6 33.80 -4.98 -4.99
CA SER A 6 32.42 -5.25 -5.43
C SER A 6 31.89 -6.59 -4.90
N ALA A 7 32.72 -7.62 -4.76
CA ALA A 7 32.29 -8.89 -4.18
C ALA A 7 31.97 -8.77 -2.68
N LEU A 8 32.77 -8.01 -1.92
CA LEU A 8 32.52 -7.76 -0.49
C LEU A 8 31.28 -6.90 -0.26
N GLU A 9 31.06 -5.89 -1.09
CA GLU A 9 29.83 -5.07 -1.07
C GLU A 9 28.59 -5.93 -1.36
N VAL A 10 28.64 -6.80 -2.38
CA VAL A 10 27.53 -7.71 -2.71
C VAL A 10 27.20 -8.68 -1.56
N VAL A 11 28.22 -9.24 -0.90
CA VAL A 11 28.00 -10.15 0.25
C VAL A 11 27.46 -9.40 1.46
N SER A 12 27.99 -8.21 1.75
CA SER A 12 27.51 -7.36 2.85
C SER A 12 26.05 -6.97 2.65
N ASN A 13 25.68 -6.52 1.44
CA ASN A 13 24.32 -6.11 1.09
C ASN A 13 23.33 -7.27 1.24
N LYS A 14 23.65 -8.46 0.71
CA LYS A 14 22.80 -9.66 0.88
C LYS A 14 22.64 -10.06 2.35
N SER A 15 23.70 -9.95 3.14
CA SER A 15 23.63 -10.28 4.57
C SER A 15 22.73 -9.32 5.36
N PHE A 16 22.74 -8.04 4.98
CA PHE A 16 21.86 -7.02 5.54
C PHE A 16 20.39 -7.29 5.15
N GLU A 17 20.12 -7.49 3.86
CA GLU A 17 18.78 -7.81 3.35
C GLU A 17 18.16 -9.02 4.07
N ILE A 18 18.89 -10.13 4.16
CA ILE A 18 18.43 -11.35 4.84
C ILE A 18 18.16 -11.07 6.32
N ARG A 19 19.03 -10.31 6.99
CA ARG A 19 18.86 -9.98 8.41
C ARG A 19 17.63 -9.12 8.65
N THR A 20 17.40 -8.10 7.82
CA THR A 20 16.23 -7.22 7.92
C THR A 20 14.94 -8.00 7.68
N LEU A 21 14.90 -8.83 6.64
CA LEU A 21 13.74 -9.69 6.35
C LEU A 21 13.50 -10.74 7.44
N HIS A 22 14.56 -11.30 8.03
CA HIS A 22 14.44 -12.23 9.15
C HIS A 22 13.95 -11.54 10.42
N ARG A 23 14.44 -10.34 10.72
CA ARG A 23 13.98 -9.52 11.87
C ARG A 23 12.50 -9.22 11.78
N ALA A 24 12.02 -8.83 10.60
CA ALA A 24 10.60 -8.61 10.34
C ALA A 24 9.78 -9.92 10.24
N GLY A 25 10.45 -11.08 10.26
CA GLY A 25 9.85 -12.40 10.10
C GLY A 25 9.23 -12.66 8.73
N VAL A 26 9.61 -11.90 7.69
CA VAL A 26 9.28 -12.21 6.29
C VAL A 26 9.98 -13.49 5.86
N VAL A 27 11.24 -13.67 6.26
CA VAL A 27 12.04 -14.87 5.99
C VAL A 27 12.35 -15.60 7.30
N GLY A 28 12.35 -16.94 7.27
CA GLY A 28 12.55 -17.78 8.46
C GLY A 28 11.24 -18.17 9.13
N GLY A 29 11.31 -19.11 10.08
CA GLY A 29 10.14 -19.65 10.79
C GLY A 29 9.20 -20.52 9.94
N LEU A 30 9.60 -20.88 8.71
CA LEU A 30 8.86 -21.82 7.87
C LEU A 30 9.15 -23.26 8.32
N GLY A 31 8.09 -24.03 8.58
CA GLY A 31 8.21 -25.48 8.79
C GLY A 31 8.69 -26.22 7.53
N PRO A 32 9.13 -27.48 7.66
CA PRO A 32 9.65 -28.27 6.54
C PRO A 32 8.67 -28.46 5.39
N THR A 33 7.36 -28.35 5.65
CA THR A 33 6.29 -28.40 4.64
C THR A 33 6.06 -27.06 3.95
N ALA A 34 6.19 -25.94 4.67
CA ALA A 34 5.93 -24.60 4.15
C ALA A 34 7.12 -24.05 3.34
N LEU A 35 8.35 -24.45 3.66
CA LEU A 35 9.56 -24.00 2.98
C LEU A 35 9.59 -24.29 1.46
N PRO A 36 9.36 -25.53 0.97
CA PRO A 36 9.35 -25.80 -0.47
C PRO A 36 8.21 -25.08 -1.20
N LEU A 37 7.06 -24.91 -0.55
CA LEU A 37 5.93 -24.14 -1.08
C LEU A 37 6.31 -22.67 -1.26
N ALA A 38 6.87 -22.04 -0.22
CA ALA A 38 7.26 -20.66 -0.26
C ALA A 38 8.37 -20.40 -1.30
N ALA A 39 9.36 -21.28 -1.37
CA ALA A 39 10.41 -21.21 -2.40
C ALA A 39 9.81 -21.34 -3.82
N SER A 40 8.93 -22.32 -4.06
CA SER A 40 8.28 -22.47 -5.35
C SER A 40 7.40 -21.27 -5.71
N ALA A 41 6.70 -20.69 -4.73
CA ALA A 41 5.82 -19.54 -4.94
C ALA A 41 6.63 -18.29 -5.31
N LEU A 42 7.75 -18.03 -4.63
CA LEU A 42 8.65 -16.92 -4.97
C LEU A 42 9.30 -17.11 -6.35
N ILE A 43 9.73 -18.32 -6.69
CA ILE A 43 10.36 -18.61 -7.99
C ILE A 43 9.37 -18.43 -9.14
N ARG A 44 8.14 -18.92 -9.00
CA ARG A 44 7.15 -18.92 -10.08
C ARG A 44 6.29 -17.66 -10.11
N GLY A 45 5.80 -17.22 -8.96
CA GLY A 45 4.91 -16.06 -8.83
C GLY A 45 5.64 -14.73 -8.64
N GLY A 46 6.93 -14.72 -8.27
CA GLY A 46 7.68 -13.51 -7.94
C GLY A 46 7.13 -12.78 -6.71
N THR A 47 7.46 -11.51 -6.54
CA THR A 47 6.99 -10.67 -5.43
C THR A 47 5.65 -10.01 -5.78
N THR A 48 4.57 -10.78 -5.72
CA THR A 48 3.19 -10.32 -5.99
C THR A 48 2.31 -10.51 -4.74
N PRO A 49 1.18 -9.80 -4.63
CA PRO A 49 0.17 -10.06 -3.61
C PRO A 49 -0.32 -11.52 -3.58
N ALA A 50 -0.50 -12.16 -4.75
CA ALA A 50 -0.85 -13.58 -4.86
C ALA A 50 0.23 -14.49 -4.26
N THR A 51 1.51 -14.19 -4.49
CA THR A 51 2.61 -14.91 -3.82
C THR A 51 2.61 -14.67 -2.33
N ALA A 52 2.45 -13.41 -1.89
CA ALA A 52 2.49 -13.04 -0.49
C ALA A 52 1.41 -13.79 0.32
N ILE A 53 0.16 -13.80 -0.14
CA ILE A 53 -0.92 -14.51 0.57
C ILE A 53 -0.68 -16.03 0.58
N ARG A 54 -0.17 -16.62 -0.51
CA ARG A 54 0.09 -18.06 -0.56
C ARG A 54 1.19 -18.47 0.41
N VAL A 55 2.27 -17.68 0.50
CA VAL A 55 3.35 -17.89 1.47
C VAL A 55 2.84 -17.70 2.89
N ALA A 56 2.08 -16.63 3.13
CA ALA A 56 1.52 -16.32 4.44
C ALA A 56 0.53 -17.41 4.90
N ALA A 57 -0.36 -17.90 4.03
CA ALA A 57 -1.26 -19.01 4.35
C ALA A 57 -0.52 -20.31 4.67
N ALA A 58 0.58 -20.61 3.97
CA ALA A 58 1.40 -21.78 4.28
C ALA A 58 2.13 -21.65 5.64
N LYS A 59 2.45 -20.43 6.07
CA LYS A 59 3.20 -20.15 7.30
C LYS A 59 2.31 -19.88 8.52
N HIS A 60 1.16 -19.26 8.30
CA HIS A 60 0.30 -18.61 9.28
C HIS A 60 -1.17 -18.97 9.09
N GLY A 61 -1.49 -20.08 8.43
CA GLY A 61 -2.83 -20.44 7.96
C GLY A 61 -3.95 -20.27 8.98
N ASP A 62 -3.73 -20.67 10.24
CA ASP A 62 -4.75 -20.62 11.30
C ASP A 62 -4.78 -19.28 12.08
N ARG A 63 -3.90 -18.33 11.74
CA ARG A 63 -3.85 -17.01 12.39
C ARG A 63 -4.83 -16.07 11.72
N VAL A 64 -5.52 -15.25 12.53
CA VAL A 64 -6.38 -14.17 12.04
C VAL A 64 -5.55 -13.23 11.16
N TYR A 65 -6.02 -13.01 9.94
CA TYR A 65 -5.44 -12.08 8.99
C TYR A 65 -6.28 -10.81 8.88
N LEU A 66 -7.59 -10.94 8.67
CA LEU A 66 -8.48 -9.79 8.51
C LEU A 66 -9.49 -9.75 9.65
N GLU A 67 -9.71 -8.54 10.15
CA GLU A 67 -10.80 -8.18 11.05
C GLU A 67 -11.57 -7.02 10.40
N ASP A 68 -12.88 -7.17 10.22
CA ASP A 68 -13.77 -6.11 9.79
C ASP A 68 -15.18 -6.32 10.38
N GLU A 69 -16.18 -5.58 9.90
CA GLU A 69 -17.57 -5.68 10.38
C GLU A 69 -18.19 -7.09 10.19
N GLY A 70 -17.65 -7.91 9.28
CA GLY A 70 -18.04 -9.31 9.08
C GLY A 70 -17.30 -10.30 9.99
N GLY A 71 -16.49 -9.82 10.93
CA GLY A 71 -15.72 -10.62 11.89
C GLY A 71 -14.30 -11.00 11.43
N GLU A 72 -13.80 -12.13 11.92
CA GLU A 72 -12.44 -12.61 11.67
C GLU A 72 -12.36 -13.50 10.42
N LEU A 73 -11.29 -13.33 9.65
CA LEU A 73 -10.83 -14.32 8.65
C LEU A 73 -9.35 -14.61 8.84
N THR A 74 -8.99 -15.89 8.82
CA THR A 74 -7.61 -16.35 8.89
C THR A 74 -6.87 -16.23 7.56
N PHE A 75 -5.52 -16.28 7.58
CA PHE A 75 -4.72 -16.30 6.36
C PHE A 75 -5.11 -17.45 5.42
N GLY A 76 -5.40 -18.64 5.97
CA GLY A 76 -5.82 -19.81 5.22
C GLY A 76 -7.19 -19.62 4.57
N GLU A 77 -8.13 -19.01 5.28
CA GLU A 77 -9.47 -18.71 4.74
C GLU A 77 -9.40 -17.65 3.64
N VAL A 78 -8.70 -16.54 3.86
CA VAL A 78 -8.56 -15.49 2.83
C VAL A 78 -7.89 -16.03 1.57
N HIS A 79 -6.89 -16.92 1.71
CA HIS A 79 -6.26 -17.57 0.56
C HIS A 79 -7.23 -18.44 -0.24
N ARG A 80 -8.02 -19.28 0.44
CA ARG A 80 -9.04 -20.13 -0.22
C ARG A 80 -10.17 -19.31 -0.82
N ARG A 81 -10.71 -18.33 -0.07
CA ARG A 81 -11.77 -17.43 -0.54
C ARG A 81 -11.35 -16.63 -1.77
N SER A 82 -10.11 -16.12 -1.80
CA SER A 82 -9.57 -15.46 -2.99
C SER A 82 -9.24 -16.43 -4.14
N ASN A 83 -9.04 -17.74 -3.91
CA ASN A 83 -9.00 -18.72 -5.00
C ASN A 83 -10.39 -18.89 -5.62
N ALA A 84 -11.43 -19.06 -4.79
CA ALA A 84 -12.80 -19.21 -5.27
C ALA A 84 -13.26 -17.97 -6.07
N LEU A 85 -12.94 -16.77 -5.60
CA LEU A 85 -13.18 -15.55 -6.38
C LEU A 85 -12.38 -15.51 -7.69
N ALA A 86 -11.14 -15.98 -7.71
CA ALA A 86 -10.36 -16.04 -8.94
C ALA A 86 -11.02 -16.98 -9.96
N HIS A 87 -11.52 -18.14 -9.55
CA HIS A 87 -12.29 -19.02 -10.43
C HIS A 87 -13.59 -18.36 -10.90
N ALA A 88 -14.31 -17.67 -10.02
CA ALA A 88 -15.52 -16.93 -10.37
C ALA A 88 -15.24 -15.82 -11.40
N PHE A 89 -14.22 -15.00 -11.18
CA PHE A 89 -13.82 -13.92 -12.09
C PHE A 89 -13.29 -14.44 -13.42
N ALA A 90 -12.60 -15.59 -13.44
CA ALA A 90 -12.25 -16.28 -14.69
C ALA A 90 -13.50 -16.70 -15.47
N GLY A 91 -14.54 -17.19 -14.78
CA GLY A 91 -15.86 -17.46 -15.36
C GLY A 91 -16.57 -16.22 -15.93
N LEU A 92 -16.27 -15.03 -15.39
CA LEU A 92 -16.71 -13.74 -15.92
C LEU A 92 -15.79 -13.21 -17.05
N GLY A 93 -14.79 -13.99 -17.47
CA GLY A 93 -13.91 -13.66 -18.60
C GLY A 93 -12.70 -12.81 -18.25
N ILE A 94 -12.32 -12.73 -16.97
CA ILE A 94 -11.06 -12.11 -16.52
C ILE A 94 -9.89 -13.09 -16.71
N GLY A 95 -8.84 -12.64 -17.38
CA GLY A 95 -7.56 -13.34 -17.48
C GLY A 95 -6.36 -12.38 -17.44
N PRO A 96 -5.18 -12.86 -17.86
CA PRO A 96 -3.97 -12.04 -17.91
C PRO A 96 -4.17 -10.77 -18.73
N GLY A 97 -3.82 -9.61 -18.16
CA GLY A 97 -3.91 -8.30 -18.81
C GLY A 97 -5.30 -7.64 -18.82
N ASP A 98 -6.35 -8.36 -18.40
CA ASP A 98 -7.71 -7.79 -18.33
C ASP A 98 -7.88 -6.87 -17.11
N GLY A 99 -8.74 -5.85 -17.22
CA GLY A 99 -9.03 -4.95 -16.11
C GLY A 99 -10.06 -5.52 -15.12
N LEU A 100 -9.69 -5.60 -13.85
CA LEU A 100 -10.59 -5.81 -12.71
C LEU A 100 -10.64 -4.53 -11.87
N ALA A 101 -11.77 -3.82 -11.93
CA ALA A 101 -11.94 -2.59 -11.19
C ALA A 101 -12.52 -2.86 -9.78
N VAL A 102 -11.95 -2.21 -8.77
CA VAL A 102 -12.32 -2.39 -7.36
C VAL A 102 -12.61 -1.02 -6.72
N MET A 103 -13.89 -0.76 -6.43
CA MET A 103 -14.40 0.43 -5.74
C MET A 103 -15.00 0.04 -4.40
N CYS A 104 -14.14 -0.39 -3.49
CA CYS A 104 -14.50 -0.87 -2.17
C CYS A 104 -13.91 0.03 -1.08
N ARG A 105 -14.60 0.11 0.06
CA ARG A 105 -14.06 0.66 1.31
C ARG A 105 -13.01 -0.31 1.89
N ASN A 106 -12.47 0.02 3.06
CA ASN A 106 -11.57 -0.88 3.78
C ASN A 106 -12.38 -2.01 4.44
N HIS A 107 -12.48 -3.15 3.77
CA HIS A 107 -13.03 -4.42 4.28
C HIS A 107 -12.44 -5.59 3.48
N ARG A 108 -12.77 -6.83 3.87
CA ARG A 108 -12.30 -8.07 3.24
C ARG A 108 -12.53 -8.12 1.74
N GLY A 109 -13.66 -7.61 1.24
CA GLY A 109 -14.02 -7.64 -0.17
C GLY A 109 -13.00 -6.92 -1.07
N PHE A 110 -12.42 -5.82 -0.59
CA PHE A 110 -11.29 -5.17 -1.27
C PHE A 110 -10.08 -6.11 -1.37
N VAL A 111 -9.67 -6.70 -0.24
CA VAL A 111 -8.47 -7.55 -0.15
C VAL A 111 -8.65 -8.81 -0.98
N GLU A 112 -9.78 -9.49 -0.85
CA GLU A 112 -10.11 -10.72 -1.57
C GLU A 112 -10.18 -10.50 -3.07
N SER A 113 -10.82 -9.41 -3.53
CA SER A 113 -10.89 -9.06 -4.95
C SER A 113 -9.52 -8.70 -5.53
N ASN A 114 -8.70 -7.95 -4.78
CA ASN A 114 -7.33 -7.64 -5.19
C ASN A 114 -6.52 -8.93 -5.37
N LEU A 115 -6.54 -9.82 -4.38
CA LEU A 115 -5.82 -11.09 -4.42
C LEU A 115 -6.30 -11.98 -5.57
N ALA A 116 -7.62 -12.05 -5.81
CA ALA A 116 -8.19 -12.82 -6.91
C ALA A 116 -7.71 -12.30 -8.28
N GLY A 117 -7.72 -10.99 -8.50
CA GLY A 117 -7.19 -10.38 -9.72
C GLY A 117 -5.70 -10.70 -9.94
N TRP A 118 -4.89 -10.58 -8.89
CA TRP A 118 -3.47 -10.92 -8.95
C TRP A 118 -3.20 -12.41 -9.24
N LYS A 119 -4.06 -13.32 -8.75
CA LYS A 119 -3.99 -14.76 -9.05
C LYS A 119 -4.27 -15.08 -10.52
N LEU A 120 -5.08 -14.24 -11.19
CA LEU A 120 -5.40 -14.38 -12.62
C LEU A 120 -4.42 -13.65 -13.55
N GLY A 121 -3.50 -12.85 -13.02
CA GLY A 121 -2.65 -11.97 -13.83
C GLY A 121 -3.39 -10.73 -14.37
N ALA A 122 -4.52 -10.37 -13.76
CA ALA A 122 -5.33 -9.22 -14.17
C ALA A 122 -4.68 -7.89 -13.77
N ASN A 123 -5.05 -6.83 -14.48
CA ASN A 123 -4.78 -5.45 -14.10
C ASN A 123 -5.82 -4.99 -13.08
N VAL A 124 -5.44 -4.91 -11.81
CA VAL A 124 -6.35 -4.50 -10.73
C VAL A 124 -6.38 -2.96 -10.66
N ILE A 125 -7.54 -2.38 -10.96
CA ILE A 125 -7.76 -0.94 -11.01
C ILE A 125 -8.39 -0.49 -9.70
N LEU A 126 -7.64 0.26 -8.90
CA LEU A 126 -8.09 0.74 -7.60
C LEU A 126 -8.84 2.06 -7.76
N LEU A 127 -10.17 1.98 -7.64
CA LEU A 127 -11.07 3.11 -7.88
C LEU A 127 -11.26 3.94 -6.61
N ASN A 128 -11.33 5.26 -6.78
CA ASN A 128 -11.57 6.16 -5.67
C ASN A 128 -13.05 6.15 -5.29
N THR A 129 -13.32 5.86 -4.02
CA THR A 129 -14.68 5.83 -3.43
C THR A 129 -15.39 7.19 -3.39
N MET A 130 -14.73 8.27 -3.82
CA MET A 130 -15.29 9.62 -3.97
C MET A 130 -15.65 9.97 -5.43
N PHE A 131 -15.57 9.02 -6.37
CA PHE A 131 -15.96 9.27 -7.75
C PHE A 131 -17.45 9.55 -7.92
N SER A 132 -17.73 10.45 -8.86
CA SER A 132 -19.07 10.58 -9.46
C SER A 132 -19.29 9.47 -10.49
N GLY A 133 -20.56 9.20 -10.82
CA GLY A 133 -20.93 8.21 -11.86
C GLY A 133 -20.22 8.43 -13.21
N PRO A 134 -20.16 9.67 -13.75
CA PRO A 134 -19.41 9.93 -14.98
C PRO A 134 -17.92 9.63 -14.86
N GLN A 135 -17.27 10.00 -13.76
CA GLN A 135 -15.85 9.69 -13.54
C GLN A 135 -15.60 8.18 -13.45
N LEU A 136 -16.51 7.44 -12.82
CA LEU A 136 -16.45 5.99 -12.76
C LEU A 136 -16.54 5.39 -14.18
N ALA A 137 -17.53 5.79 -14.97
CA ALA A 137 -17.72 5.31 -16.33
C ALA A 137 -16.50 5.59 -17.23
N ASP A 138 -15.98 6.83 -17.18
CA ASP A 138 -14.80 7.24 -17.95
C ASP A 138 -13.57 6.37 -17.62
N VAL A 139 -13.34 6.09 -16.32
CA VAL A 139 -12.20 5.27 -15.90
C VAL A 139 -12.40 3.81 -16.29
N ILE A 140 -13.61 3.26 -16.12
CA ILE A 140 -13.94 1.88 -16.52
C ILE A 140 -13.67 1.68 -18.01
N GLU A 141 -14.10 2.61 -18.86
CA GLU A 141 -13.85 2.56 -20.30
C GLU A 141 -12.36 2.71 -20.63
N ARG A 142 -11.70 3.74 -20.08
CA ARG A 142 -10.30 4.03 -20.37
C ARG A 142 -9.35 2.90 -19.96
N GLU A 143 -9.59 2.32 -18.79
CA GLU A 143 -8.74 1.25 -18.25
C GLU A 143 -9.18 -0.15 -18.71
N GLY A 144 -10.23 -0.24 -19.55
CA GLY A 144 -10.70 -1.50 -20.13
C GLY A 144 -11.17 -2.52 -19.09
N ALA A 145 -11.86 -2.06 -18.04
CA ALA A 145 -12.34 -2.96 -17.00
C ALA A 145 -13.46 -3.88 -17.54
N LYS A 146 -13.26 -5.19 -17.41
CA LYS A 146 -14.26 -6.22 -17.77
C LYS A 146 -15.22 -6.51 -16.62
N VAL A 147 -14.74 -6.40 -15.39
CA VAL A 147 -15.54 -6.59 -14.17
C VAL A 147 -15.28 -5.41 -13.23
N VAL A 148 -16.33 -4.92 -12.60
CA VAL A 148 -16.28 -3.96 -11.50
C VAL A 148 -16.87 -4.59 -10.24
N VAL A 149 -16.06 -4.60 -9.18
CA VAL A 149 -16.47 -4.92 -7.81
C VAL A 149 -16.65 -3.60 -7.06
N LEU A 150 -17.81 -3.39 -6.45
CA LEU A 150 -18.11 -2.18 -5.70
C LEU A 150 -19.03 -2.45 -4.53
N ASP A 151 -18.88 -1.68 -3.46
CA ASP A 151 -19.77 -1.79 -2.30
C ASP A 151 -21.18 -1.33 -2.66
N GLN A 152 -22.19 -1.88 -1.99
CA GLN A 152 -23.59 -1.58 -2.23
C GLN A 152 -23.89 -0.06 -2.26
N GLU A 153 -23.22 0.72 -1.41
CA GLU A 153 -23.38 2.18 -1.35
C GLU A 153 -23.06 2.91 -2.68
N PHE A 154 -22.34 2.25 -3.60
CA PHE A 154 -21.93 2.81 -4.89
C PHE A 154 -22.73 2.29 -6.09
N GLU A 155 -23.68 1.38 -5.91
CA GLU A 155 -24.43 0.75 -7.02
C GLU A 155 -25.12 1.79 -7.93
N GLN A 156 -25.57 2.89 -7.35
CA GLN A 156 -26.23 3.98 -8.09
C GLN A 156 -25.28 4.68 -9.09
N LEU A 157 -23.96 4.58 -8.90
CA LEU A 157 -22.96 5.18 -9.80
C LEU A 157 -22.81 4.40 -11.11
N LEU A 158 -23.34 3.18 -11.19
CA LEU A 158 -23.22 2.30 -12.36
C LEU A 158 -24.07 2.70 -13.56
N SER A 159 -24.93 3.72 -13.45
CA SER A 159 -25.86 4.09 -14.53
C SER A 159 -25.16 4.44 -15.85
N GLY A 160 -23.93 4.95 -15.79
CA GLY A 160 -23.10 5.27 -16.95
C GLY A 160 -22.15 4.16 -17.40
N VAL A 161 -22.03 3.07 -16.64
CA VAL A 161 -21.13 1.95 -16.93
C VAL A 161 -21.80 1.01 -17.93
N PRO A 162 -21.13 0.57 -19.02
CA PRO A 162 -21.71 -0.36 -19.98
C PRO A 162 -22.23 -1.64 -19.32
N GLU A 163 -23.40 -2.14 -19.77
CA GLU A 163 -23.98 -3.40 -19.25
C GLU A 163 -23.13 -4.63 -19.56
N THR A 164 -22.19 -4.52 -20.52
CA THR A 164 -21.23 -5.58 -20.85
C THR A 164 -20.15 -5.78 -19.77
N VAL A 165 -19.97 -4.81 -18.87
CA VAL A 165 -19.05 -4.93 -17.73
C VAL A 165 -19.75 -5.74 -16.65
N GLY A 166 -19.13 -6.85 -16.22
CA GLY A 166 -19.63 -7.64 -15.10
C GLY A 166 -19.66 -6.80 -13.82
N ARG A 167 -20.74 -6.91 -13.03
CA ARG A 167 -20.96 -6.11 -11.82
C ARG A 167 -21.12 -7.04 -10.63
N VAL A 168 -20.35 -6.80 -9.57
CA VAL A 168 -20.33 -7.63 -8.36
C VAL A 168 -20.38 -6.73 -7.13
N CYS A 169 -21.23 -7.08 -6.16
CA CYS A 169 -21.30 -6.37 -4.89
C CYS A 169 -20.15 -6.82 -3.98
N GLY A 170 -19.30 -5.87 -3.59
CA GLY A 170 -18.13 -6.09 -2.73
C GLY A 170 -18.46 -6.19 -1.24
N PHE A 171 -19.51 -5.50 -0.80
CA PHE A 171 -20.00 -5.50 0.58
C PHE A 171 -21.45 -5.00 0.61
N GLU A 172 -22.30 -5.68 1.35
CA GLU A 172 -23.69 -5.29 1.60
C GLU A 172 -23.83 -4.74 3.02
N ASP A 173 -24.45 -3.57 3.18
CA ASP A 173 -24.75 -3.04 4.52
C ASP A 173 -25.83 -3.89 5.20
N GLU A 174 -26.78 -4.41 4.40
CA GLU A 174 -27.77 -5.40 4.81
C GLU A 174 -27.73 -6.59 3.84
N PRO A 175 -27.40 -7.82 4.30
CA PRO A 175 -27.28 -8.98 3.42
C PRO A 175 -28.52 -9.24 2.55
N GLY A 176 -28.31 -9.49 1.26
CA GLY A 176 -29.36 -9.82 0.29
C GLY A 176 -30.20 -8.63 -0.20
N THR A 177 -29.70 -7.40 0.00
CA THR A 177 -30.38 -6.17 -0.46
C THR A 177 -29.73 -5.54 -1.69
N SER A 178 -28.55 -6.00 -2.10
CA SER A 178 -27.93 -5.65 -3.38
C SER A 178 -28.73 -6.21 -4.55
N GLY A 179 -28.76 -5.46 -5.66
CA GLY A 179 -29.27 -5.95 -6.94
C GLY A 179 -28.25 -6.78 -7.74
N LEU A 180 -27.04 -6.95 -7.22
CA LEU A 180 -25.90 -7.59 -7.89
C LEU A 180 -25.51 -8.89 -7.18
N PRO A 181 -24.85 -9.85 -7.87
CA PRO A 181 -24.22 -10.99 -7.21
C PRO A 181 -23.21 -10.53 -6.16
N SER A 182 -23.27 -11.06 -4.94
CA SER A 182 -22.33 -10.75 -3.87
C SER A 182 -21.01 -11.52 -4.01
N LEU A 183 -19.92 -11.00 -3.46
CA LEU A 183 -18.66 -11.76 -3.38
C LEU A 183 -18.83 -13.07 -2.61
N ASP A 184 -19.61 -13.08 -1.53
CA ASP A 184 -19.83 -14.29 -0.72
C ASP A 184 -20.58 -15.39 -1.50
N ASP A 185 -21.57 -15.03 -2.32
CA ASP A 185 -22.26 -15.98 -3.19
C ASP A 185 -21.32 -16.57 -4.24
N LEU A 186 -20.46 -15.73 -4.84
CA LEU A 186 -19.46 -16.17 -5.80
C LEU A 186 -18.43 -17.10 -5.15
N ILE A 187 -17.98 -16.80 -3.93
CA ILE A 187 -17.07 -17.64 -3.16
C ILE A 187 -17.72 -18.99 -2.85
N ALA A 188 -18.96 -19.00 -2.36
CA ALA A 188 -19.65 -20.22 -1.99
C ALA A 188 -19.97 -21.13 -3.18
N SER A 189 -20.10 -20.55 -4.38
CA SER A 189 -20.50 -21.27 -5.60
C SER A 189 -19.34 -21.74 -6.47
N ASN A 190 -18.09 -21.43 -6.11
CA ASN A 190 -16.90 -21.77 -6.90
C ASN A 190 -15.91 -22.61 -6.09
N ASP A 191 -15.10 -23.39 -6.80
CA ASP A 191 -14.05 -24.22 -6.21
C ASP A 191 -12.93 -23.35 -5.61
N ASP A 192 -12.35 -23.74 -4.48
CA ASP A 192 -11.31 -22.96 -3.77
C ASP A 192 -9.88 -23.52 -3.97
N SER A 193 -9.70 -24.45 -4.91
CA SER A 193 -8.41 -25.08 -5.16
C SER A 193 -7.38 -24.10 -5.71
N GLU A 194 -6.10 -24.48 -5.53
CA GLU A 194 -4.96 -23.71 -6.01
C GLU A 194 -5.02 -23.48 -7.52
N LEU A 195 -4.95 -22.21 -7.91
CA LEU A 195 -4.80 -21.84 -9.31
C LEU A 195 -3.36 -22.06 -9.81
N PRO A 196 -3.19 -22.35 -11.11
CA PRO A 196 -1.89 -22.23 -11.74
C PRO A 196 -1.38 -20.78 -11.66
N TRP A 197 -0.07 -20.60 -11.66
CA TRP A 197 0.50 -19.26 -11.80
C TRP A 197 0.14 -18.69 -13.18
N PRO A 198 -0.26 -17.43 -13.28
CA PRO A 198 -0.61 -16.83 -14.55
C PRO A 198 0.65 -16.71 -15.43
N GLU A 199 0.47 -16.82 -16.75
CA GLU A 199 1.56 -16.70 -17.73
C GLU A 199 2.19 -15.31 -17.71
N GLU A 200 1.38 -14.29 -17.44
CA GLU A 200 1.80 -12.91 -17.24
C GLU A 200 1.40 -12.42 -15.85
N LYS A 201 2.26 -11.62 -15.22
CA LYS A 201 1.95 -11.01 -13.94
C LYS A 201 1.00 -9.83 -14.16
N GLY A 202 0.01 -9.75 -13.29
CA GLY A 202 -0.87 -8.59 -13.21
C GLY A 202 -0.14 -7.31 -12.84
N ARG A 203 -0.88 -6.21 -12.87
CA ARG A 203 -0.42 -4.88 -12.48
C ARG A 203 -1.45 -4.26 -11.54
N ASN A 204 -1.01 -3.33 -10.70
CA ASN A 204 -1.94 -2.42 -10.05
C ASN A 204 -1.99 -1.11 -10.85
N VAL A 205 -3.20 -0.62 -11.05
CA VAL A 205 -3.46 0.72 -11.57
C VAL A 205 -4.01 1.56 -10.42
N ILE A 206 -3.16 2.45 -9.89
CA ILE A 206 -3.55 3.39 -8.84
C ILE A 206 -3.84 4.73 -9.49
N LEU A 207 -5.00 5.29 -9.20
CA LEU A 207 -5.45 6.55 -9.78
C LEU A 207 -4.88 7.73 -8.99
N THR A 208 -4.18 8.64 -9.67
CA THR A 208 -3.66 9.89 -9.06
C THR A 208 -4.57 11.07 -9.39
N SER A 209 -4.73 12.00 -8.43
CA SER A 209 -5.48 13.23 -8.63
C SER A 209 -4.77 14.12 -9.65
N GLY A 210 -5.20 14.05 -10.92
CA GLY A 210 -4.76 14.97 -11.94
C GLY A 210 -5.46 16.32 -11.78
N THR A 211 -4.73 17.42 -11.96
CA THR A 211 -5.21 18.80 -11.76
C THR A 211 -6.16 19.32 -12.85
N THR A 212 -6.37 18.58 -13.94
CA THR A 212 -7.10 19.08 -15.13
C THR A 212 -8.15 18.12 -15.70
N GLY A 213 -8.49 17.01 -15.04
CA GLY A 213 -9.49 16.07 -15.55
C GLY A 213 -9.54 14.71 -14.85
N THR A 214 -9.98 13.68 -15.59
CA THR A 214 -10.12 12.30 -15.12
C THR A 214 -8.78 11.76 -14.55
N PRO A 215 -8.76 11.19 -13.32
CA PRO A 215 -7.53 10.72 -12.65
C PRO A 215 -6.69 9.80 -13.52
N LYS A 216 -5.37 9.98 -13.58
CA LYS A 216 -4.51 9.15 -14.44
C LYS A 216 -4.16 7.84 -13.74
N GLY A 217 -4.22 6.73 -14.47
CA GLY A 217 -3.75 5.44 -13.97
C GLY A 217 -2.24 5.40 -13.95
N ALA A 218 -1.64 5.31 -12.76
CA ALA A 218 -0.22 5.04 -12.62
C ALA A 218 -0.02 3.52 -12.60
N GLN A 219 0.63 3.00 -13.65
CA GLN A 219 0.89 1.57 -13.76
C GLN A 219 2.10 1.19 -12.93
N ARG A 220 1.93 0.16 -12.09
CA ARG A 220 3.05 -0.44 -11.37
C ARG A 220 3.13 -1.94 -11.68
N PRO A 221 4.23 -2.40 -12.31
CA PRO A 221 4.50 -3.82 -12.39
C PRO A 221 4.80 -4.38 -10.99
N ALA A 222 4.70 -5.69 -10.85
CA ALA A 222 5.20 -6.37 -9.67
C ALA A 222 6.70 -6.02 -9.47
N PRO A 223 7.15 -5.74 -8.24
CA PRO A 223 8.57 -5.51 -7.96
C PRO A 223 9.44 -6.63 -8.54
N SER A 224 10.64 -6.28 -8.99
CA SER A 224 11.63 -7.25 -9.50
C SER A 224 12.47 -7.88 -8.38
N GLY A 225 12.42 -7.32 -7.17
CA GLY A 225 13.21 -7.75 -6.01
C GLY A 225 12.62 -7.32 -4.67
N LEU A 226 13.37 -7.54 -3.59
CA LEU A 226 12.96 -7.27 -2.22
C LEU A 226 13.57 -5.98 -1.65
N ALA A 227 14.42 -5.25 -2.39
CA ALA A 227 15.18 -4.11 -1.86
C ALA A 227 14.28 -3.02 -1.27
N VAL A 228 13.13 -2.79 -1.90
CA VAL A 228 12.09 -1.86 -1.45
C VAL A 228 11.52 -2.25 -0.10
N MET A 229 11.16 -3.52 0.05
CA MET A 229 10.63 -4.07 1.29
C MET A 229 11.71 -4.00 2.37
N VAL A 230 12.97 -4.30 2.03
CA VAL A 230 14.11 -4.16 2.93
C VAL A 230 14.30 -2.70 3.35
N GLY A 231 14.24 -1.74 2.43
CA GLY A 231 14.38 -0.32 2.72
C GLY A 231 13.32 0.21 3.67
N LEU A 232 12.06 -0.22 3.48
CA LEU A 232 10.99 0.13 4.40
C LEU A 232 11.18 -0.53 5.78
N LEU A 233 11.39 -1.86 5.81
CA LEU A 233 11.54 -2.63 7.04
C LEU A 233 12.82 -2.30 7.81
N ASP A 234 13.81 -1.70 7.16
CA ASP A 234 15.01 -1.16 7.80
C ASP A 234 14.65 0.04 8.69
N ARG A 235 13.88 0.99 8.14
CA ARG A 235 13.49 2.25 8.80
C ARG A 235 12.28 2.11 9.71
N ILE A 236 11.30 1.29 9.32
CA ILE A 236 10.05 1.07 10.06
C ILE A 236 10.11 -0.34 10.68
N PRO A 237 10.05 -0.46 12.02
CA PRO A 237 10.36 -1.71 12.73
C PRO A 237 9.16 -2.68 12.76
N HIS A 238 8.51 -2.90 11.62
CA HIS A 238 7.48 -3.93 11.48
C HIS A 238 8.04 -5.31 11.86
N PHE A 239 7.18 -6.15 12.44
CA PHE A 239 7.55 -7.47 12.91
C PHE A 239 6.44 -8.49 12.65
N SER A 240 6.82 -9.77 12.67
CA SER A 240 5.88 -10.81 12.31
C SER A 240 4.77 -10.94 13.34
N GLY A 241 3.54 -10.89 12.85
CA GLY A 241 2.38 -11.07 13.69
C GLY A 241 1.85 -9.84 14.41
N GLU A 242 2.37 -8.66 14.07
CA GLU A 242 1.83 -7.40 14.56
C GLU A 242 0.34 -7.24 14.22
N THR A 243 -0.37 -6.45 15.03
CA THR A 243 -1.75 -6.05 14.73
C THR A 243 -1.77 -4.61 14.23
N ILE A 244 -2.32 -4.40 13.04
CA ILE A 244 -2.29 -3.13 12.31
C ILE A 244 -3.72 -2.62 12.11
N VAL A 245 -4.02 -1.43 12.64
CA VAL A 245 -5.26 -0.71 12.31
C VAL A 245 -5.08 0.07 11.01
N MET A 246 -5.90 -0.24 10.02
CA MET A 246 -5.84 0.35 8.67
C MET A 246 -6.87 1.48 8.54
N ALA A 247 -6.48 2.69 8.94
CA ALA A 247 -7.30 3.89 8.76
C ALA A 247 -7.16 4.50 7.36
N ALA A 248 -5.94 4.48 6.79
CA ALA A 248 -5.70 4.94 5.44
C ALA A 248 -6.48 4.08 4.41
N PRO A 249 -7.11 4.68 3.39
CA PRO A 249 -7.89 3.89 2.43
C PRO A 249 -7.02 2.95 1.60
N LEU A 250 -7.47 1.70 1.46
CA LEU A 250 -6.73 0.65 0.74
C LEU A 250 -6.65 0.89 -0.77
N PHE A 251 -7.58 1.64 -1.35
CA PHE A 251 -7.55 1.99 -2.78
C PHE A 251 -6.50 3.08 -3.11
N HIS A 252 -5.92 3.75 -2.10
CA HIS A 252 -4.79 4.65 -2.26
C HIS A 252 -3.46 3.89 -2.07
N SER A 253 -2.40 4.39 -2.70
CA SER A 253 -1.07 3.77 -2.68
C SER A 253 -0.53 3.50 -1.28
N TRP A 254 -0.79 4.40 -0.33
CA TRP A 254 -0.31 4.26 1.05
C TRP A 254 -0.99 3.11 1.82
N GLY A 255 -2.32 3.08 1.83
CA GLY A 255 -3.07 1.99 2.46
C GLY A 255 -2.81 0.65 1.78
N TYR A 256 -2.73 0.65 0.44
CA TYR A 256 -2.39 -0.53 -0.34
C TYR A 256 -1.00 -1.09 0.00
N LEU A 257 0.03 -0.24 0.02
CA LEU A 257 1.40 -0.67 0.34
C LEU A 257 1.46 -1.34 1.71
N ASN A 258 0.87 -0.70 2.73
CA ASN A 258 0.86 -1.22 4.10
C ASN A 258 0.06 -2.52 4.25
N SER A 259 -1.00 -2.75 3.46
CA SER A 259 -1.69 -4.05 3.48
C SER A 259 -0.83 -5.17 2.89
N ILE A 260 -0.05 -4.90 1.83
CA ILE A 260 0.90 -5.87 1.26
C ILE A 260 2.04 -6.17 2.22
N ILE A 261 2.56 -5.17 2.93
CA ILE A 261 3.57 -5.36 3.98
C ILE A 261 3.00 -6.21 5.11
N GLY A 262 1.82 -5.85 5.61
CA GLY A 262 1.12 -6.60 6.65
C GLY A 262 0.91 -8.06 6.25
N THR A 263 0.49 -8.33 5.01
CA THR A 263 0.41 -9.70 4.47
C THR A 263 1.77 -10.42 4.57
N SER A 264 2.85 -9.74 4.18
CA SER A 264 4.20 -10.31 4.06
C SER A 264 4.84 -10.63 5.41
N VAL A 265 4.52 -9.86 6.46
CA VAL A 265 4.98 -10.12 7.83
C VAL A 265 4.00 -11.03 8.61
N GLY A 266 2.84 -11.33 8.04
CA GLY A 266 1.83 -12.15 8.71
C GLY A 266 1.08 -11.39 9.80
N ALA A 267 0.83 -10.09 9.59
CA ALA A 267 0.10 -9.20 10.49
C ALA A 267 -1.40 -9.48 10.48
N ARG A 268 -2.09 -9.15 11.59
CA ARG A 268 -3.55 -9.00 11.62
C ARG A 268 -3.91 -7.59 11.16
N LEU A 269 -4.68 -7.46 10.10
CA LEU A 269 -5.20 -6.18 9.60
C LEU A 269 -6.60 -5.94 10.16
N VAL A 270 -6.75 -4.91 10.99
CA VAL A 270 -8.03 -4.41 11.48
C VAL A 270 -8.51 -3.31 10.54
N LEU A 271 -9.58 -3.59 9.82
CA LEU A 271 -10.12 -2.74 8.77
C LEU A 271 -11.36 -1.99 9.27
N GLN A 272 -11.37 -0.68 9.06
CA GLN A 272 -12.55 0.16 9.28
C GLN A 272 -12.97 0.80 7.96
N ARG A 273 -14.21 0.54 7.51
CA ARG A 273 -14.67 1.01 6.20
C ARG A 273 -14.59 2.52 6.04
N ARG A 274 -14.88 3.26 7.12
CA ARG A 274 -14.85 4.72 7.16
C ARG A 274 -14.04 5.18 8.37
N PHE A 275 -13.07 6.04 8.13
CA PHE A 275 -12.31 6.66 9.21
C PHE A 275 -13.24 7.49 10.12
N ARG A 276 -13.28 7.10 11.39
CA ARG A 276 -13.88 7.88 12.48
C ARG A 276 -12.84 8.01 13.58
N PRO A 277 -12.46 9.22 14.04
CA PRO A 277 -11.31 9.39 14.94
C PRO A 277 -11.46 8.60 16.24
N GLU A 278 -12.62 8.70 16.90
CA GLU A 278 -12.94 7.97 18.13
C GLU A 278 -12.87 6.45 17.91
N GLN A 279 -13.64 5.94 16.95
CA GLN A 279 -13.65 4.51 16.60
C GLN A 279 -12.27 3.97 16.23
N THR A 280 -11.44 4.77 15.55
CA THR A 280 -10.07 4.36 15.19
C THR A 280 -9.25 4.08 16.45
N MET A 281 -9.35 4.96 17.45
CA MET A 281 -8.64 4.79 18.72
C MET A 281 -9.26 3.70 19.59
N GLU A 282 -10.59 3.51 19.53
CA GLU A 282 -11.24 2.34 20.14
C GLU A 282 -10.71 1.03 19.56
N LEU A 283 -10.54 0.94 18.23
CA LEU A 283 -9.95 -0.23 17.58
C LEU A 283 -8.48 -0.43 17.96
N VAL A 284 -7.70 0.65 18.09
CA VAL A 284 -6.31 0.59 18.57
C VAL A 284 -6.26 -0.04 19.96
N ASP A 285 -7.09 0.40 20.89
CA ASP A 285 -7.10 -0.13 22.26
C ASP A 285 -7.72 -1.54 22.33
N GLN A 286 -8.87 -1.76 21.67
CA GLN A 286 -9.60 -3.03 21.64
C GLN A 286 -8.71 -4.17 21.14
N TYR A 287 -7.94 -3.91 20.07
CA TYR A 287 -7.07 -4.92 19.48
C TYR A 287 -5.63 -4.85 19.98
N SER A 288 -5.33 -3.97 20.95
CA SER A 288 -3.97 -3.72 21.44
C SER A 288 -2.99 -3.55 20.27
N ALA A 289 -3.38 -2.69 19.32
CA ALA A 289 -2.72 -2.58 18.04
C ALA A 289 -1.27 -2.12 18.20
N ASP A 290 -0.37 -2.82 17.51
CA ASP A 290 1.05 -2.46 17.45
C ASP A 290 1.30 -1.30 16.48
N ALA A 291 0.46 -1.21 15.44
CA ALA A 291 0.59 -0.23 14.39
C ALA A 291 -0.73 0.43 13.96
N LEU A 292 -0.64 1.70 13.56
CA LEU A 292 -1.70 2.48 12.93
C LEU A 292 -1.20 3.03 11.59
N VAL A 293 -1.93 2.74 10.51
CA VAL A 293 -1.65 3.29 9.19
C VAL A 293 -2.64 4.41 8.92
N ALA A 294 -2.15 5.65 8.79
CA ALA A 294 -2.97 6.84 8.67
C ALA A 294 -2.37 7.86 7.69
N VAL A 295 -3.08 8.98 7.52
CA VAL A 295 -2.58 10.19 6.84
C VAL A 295 -2.58 11.36 7.84
N PRO A 296 -1.75 12.41 7.66
CA PRO A 296 -1.63 13.50 8.64
C PRO A 296 -2.97 14.11 9.12
N VAL A 297 -3.90 14.39 8.21
CA VAL A 297 -5.21 14.95 8.58
C VAL A 297 -6.03 14.02 9.49
N MET A 298 -5.82 12.71 9.45
CA MET A 298 -6.47 11.77 10.36
C MET A 298 -5.93 11.89 11.79
N LEU A 299 -4.60 12.03 11.96
CA LEU A 299 -4.01 12.25 13.27
C LEU A 299 -4.46 13.59 13.87
N GLN A 300 -4.53 14.63 13.05
CA GLN A 300 -5.06 15.92 13.47
C GLN A 300 -6.47 15.76 14.05
N ARG A 301 -7.37 15.08 13.33
CA ARG A 301 -8.75 14.85 13.79
C ARG A 301 -8.83 13.99 15.06
N ILE A 302 -7.88 13.09 15.28
CA ILE A 302 -7.78 12.31 16.53
C ILE A 302 -7.36 13.21 17.70
N LEU A 303 -6.38 14.09 17.49
CA LEU A 303 -5.94 15.05 18.52
C LEU A 303 -6.98 16.13 18.81
N GLU A 304 -7.87 16.43 17.87
CA GLU A 304 -8.99 17.36 18.02
C GLU A 304 -10.21 16.77 18.76
N LEU A 305 -10.20 15.48 19.10
CA LEU A 305 -11.21 14.90 19.99
C LEU A 305 -11.21 15.62 21.34
N ASP A 306 -12.40 15.79 21.93
CA ASP A 306 -12.54 16.46 23.21
C ASP A 306 -11.83 15.68 24.35
N GLU A 307 -11.54 16.37 25.45
CA GLU A 307 -10.80 15.80 26.58
C GLU A 307 -11.55 14.62 27.24
N GLU A 308 -12.88 14.66 27.26
CA GLU A 308 -13.69 13.59 27.86
C GLU A 308 -13.59 12.31 27.05
N THR A 309 -13.68 12.40 25.73
CA THR A 309 -13.53 11.25 24.82
C THR A 309 -12.09 10.75 24.88
N SER A 310 -11.13 11.65 24.71
CA SER A 310 -9.74 11.30 24.43
C SER A 310 -8.94 10.80 25.64
N ARG A 311 -9.43 11.02 26.88
CA ARG A 311 -8.82 10.45 28.10
C ARG A 311 -9.03 8.93 28.25
N HIS A 312 -9.94 8.34 27.49
CA HIS A 312 -10.19 6.90 27.53
C HIS A 312 -9.18 6.10 26.71
N PHE A 313 -8.49 6.76 25.76
CA PHE A 313 -7.54 6.10 24.88
C PHE A 313 -6.16 6.03 25.51
N ARG A 314 -5.59 4.82 25.53
CA ARG A 314 -4.27 4.60 26.12
C ARG A 314 -3.20 4.32 25.09
N ALA A 315 -3.53 3.63 24.00
CA ALA A 315 -2.61 3.28 22.92
C ALA A 315 -1.28 2.68 23.43
N GLU A 316 -1.32 1.91 24.53
CA GLU A 316 -0.12 1.50 25.28
C GLU A 316 0.85 0.65 24.45
N GLU A 317 0.31 -0.15 23.53
CA GLU A 317 1.08 -1.04 22.64
C GLU A 317 1.41 -0.42 21.28
N LEU A 318 0.92 0.80 21.00
CA LEU A 318 1.07 1.45 19.70
C LEU A 318 2.51 1.94 19.50
N LYS A 319 3.30 1.15 18.77
CA LYS A 319 4.73 1.38 18.53
C LYS A 319 5.01 2.00 17.17
N ILE A 320 4.08 1.89 16.22
CA ILE A 320 4.28 2.30 14.84
C ILE A 320 3.05 3.08 14.33
N VAL A 321 3.24 4.34 13.96
CA VAL A 321 2.24 5.17 13.30
C VAL A 321 2.82 5.60 11.97
N THR A 322 2.42 4.91 10.89
CA THR A 322 2.97 5.18 9.56
C THR A 322 2.09 6.23 8.85
N LEU A 323 2.73 7.31 8.39
CA LEU A 323 2.07 8.44 7.73
C LEU A 323 2.61 8.65 6.32
N SER A 324 1.72 8.98 5.38
CA SER A 324 2.06 9.49 4.06
C SER A 324 0.86 10.19 3.42
N GLY A 325 0.99 10.60 2.16
CA GLY A 325 -0.11 11.10 1.33
C GLY A 325 -0.33 12.62 1.39
N SER A 326 0.24 13.32 2.37
CA SER A 326 0.28 14.78 2.44
C SER A 326 1.47 15.24 3.27
N ALA A 327 1.75 16.54 3.28
CA ALA A 327 2.71 17.12 4.21
C ALA A 327 2.31 16.81 5.66
N LEU A 328 3.31 16.55 6.51
CA LEU A 328 3.15 16.39 7.95
C LEU A 328 3.52 17.71 8.63
N PRO A 329 2.55 18.46 9.22
CA PRO A 329 2.87 19.66 9.96
C PRO A 329 3.73 19.33 11.19
N GLY A 330 4.85 20.04 11.40
CA GLY A 330 5.78 19.70 12.48
C GLY A 330 5.15 19.78 13.89
N GLY A 331 4.25 20.74 14.10
CA GLY A 331 3.47 20.83 15.35
C GLY A 331 2.57 19.61 15.58
N LEU A 332 2.04 19.00 14.51
CA LEU A 332 1.20 17.81 14.60
C LEU A 332 2.01 16.59 15.05
N ALA A 333 3.19 16.38 14.46
CA ALA A 333 4.06 15.27 14.83
C ALA A 333 4.46 15.33 16.31
N THR A 334 4.88 16.51 16.77
CA THR A 334 5.28 16.74 18.17
C THR A 334 4.10 16.50 19.11
N ALA A 335 2.93 17.08 18.83
CA ALA A 335 1.74 16.94 19.68
C ALA A 335 1.28 15.48 19.80
N TRP A 336 1.36 14.71 18.72
CA TRP A 336 1.05 13.28 18.76
C TRP A 336 2.08 12.51 19.58
N MET A 337 3.38 12.71 19.33
CA MET A 337 4.43 11.96 20.04
C MET A 337 4.48 12.30 21.54
N ASP A 338 4.15 13.53 21.92
CA ASP A 338 4.01 13.93 23.33
C ASP A 338 2.84 13.21 24.02
N ARG A 339 1.80 12.84 23.27
CA ARG A 339 0.59 12.21 23.80
C ARG A 339 0.65 10.68 23.78
N TYR A 340 1.11 10.09 22.69
CA TYR A 340 1.03 8.64 22.43
C TYR A 340 2.40 7.98 22.24
N GLY A 341 3.49 8.72 22.46
CA GLY A 341 4.86 8.20 22.40
C GLY A 341 5.55 8.37 21.05
N ASP A 342 6.85 8.13 21.03
CA ASP A 342 7.72 8.27 19.87
C ASP A 342 7.51 7.13 18.87
N ASN A 343 6.40 7.18 18.14
CA ASN A 343 5.96 6.10 17.24
C ASN A 343 5.69 6.56 15.80
N ILE A 344 5.90 7.84 15.46
CA ILE A 344 5.63 8.32 14.09
C ILE A 344 6.75 7.96 13.12
N TYR A 345 6.37 7.32 12.01
CA TYR A 345 7.22 7.09 10.84
C TYR A 345 6.61 7.80 9.63
N ASN A 346 7.19 8.94 9.24
CA ASN A 346 6.67 9.76 8.15
C ASN A 346 7.35 9.38 6.83
N PHE A 347 6.56 8.87 5.89
CA PHE A 347 7.03 8.44 4.57
C PHE A 347 6.80 9.54 3.54
N TYR A 348 7.91 9.98 2.92
CA TYR A 348 7.89 10.87 1.76
C TYR A 348 8.11 10.08 0.46
N GLY A 349 7.21 10.32 -0.49
CA GLY A 349 7.21 9.65 -1.78
C GLY A 349 5.95 9.93 -2.58
N SER A 350 5.85 9.32 -3.76
CA SER A 350 4.67 9.46 -4.62
C SER A 350 4.36 8.14 -5.34
N THR A 351 3.20 8.09 -6.01
CA THR A 351 2.83 6.94 -6.85
C THR A 351 3.77 6.77 -8.05
N GLU A 352 4.52 7.81 -8.45
CA GLU A 352 5.46 7.80 -9.58
C GLU A 352 6.91 7.54 -9.16
N VAL A 353 7.41 8.19 -8.11
CA VAL A 353 8.82 8.05 -7.66
C VAL A 353 9.00 7.04 -6.54
N ALA A 354 7.89 6.50 -6.04
CA ALA A 354 7.82 5.52 -4.99
C ALA A 354 8.36 6.03 -3.65
N MET A 355 9.49 5.51 -3.15
CA MET A 355 9.99 5.83 -1.80
C MET A 355 11.19 6.77 -1.90
N GLY A 356 11.05 7.99 -1.38
CA GLY A 356 12.11 9.01 -1.34
C GLY A 356 12.86 9.01 -0.01
N SER A 357 12.15 9.27 1.09
CA SER A 357 12.73 9.25 2.44
C SER A 357 11.72 8.82 3.50
N ILE A 358 12.23 8.44 4.66
CA ILE A 358 11.42 8.09 5.84
C ILE A 358 12.01 8.82 7.04
N ALA A 359 11.19 9.64 7.71
CA ALA A 359 11.52 10.22 9.01
C ALA A 359 11.12 9.23 10.11
N THR A 360 12.07 8.90 10.96
CA THR A 360 11.82 8.12 12.18
C THR A 360 11.37 9.04 13.33
N PRO A 361 10.85 8.49 14.44
CA PRO A 361 10.53 9.30 15.61
C PRO A 361 11.74 10.10 16.12
N GLU A 362 12.94 9.52 16.05
CA GLU A 362 14.20 10.20 16.41
C GLU A 362 14.47 11.40 15.50
N ASP A 363 14.27 11.26 14.19
CA ASP A 363 14.43 12.36 13.23
C ASP A 363 13.43 13.48 13.52
N LEU A 364 12.17 13.13 13.77
CA LEU A 364 11.10 14.09 14.05
C LEU A 364 11.27 14.78 15.41
N ARG A 365 11.94 14.15 16.38
CA ARG A 365 12.33 14.79 17.64
C ARG A 365 13.47 15.78 17.48
N VAL A 366 14.37 15.56 16.52
CA VAL A 366 15.42 16.52 16.18
C VAL A 366 14.82 17.70 15.41
N ASP A 367 14.03 17.43 14.37
CA ASP A 367 13.31 18.45 13.62
C ASP A 367 11.99 17.87 13.06
N PRO A 368 10.83 18.31 13.54
CA PRO A 368 9.55 17.72 13.14
C PRO A 368 9.12 18.12 11.73
N ALA A 369 9.82 19.03 11.05
CA ALA A 369 9.57 19.39 9.65
C ALA A 369 10.30 18.46 8.66
N THR A 370 11.17 17.57 9.13
CA THR A 370 11.96 16.71 8.24
C THR A 370 11.11 15.62 7.56
N ALA A 371 11.43 15.35 6.29
CA ALA A 371 11.01 14.15 5.58
C ALA A 371 11.95 12.96 5.85
N GLY A 372 12.93 13.11 6.73
CA GLY A 372 13.83 12.05 7.17
C GLY A 372 14.91 11.71 6.17
N ARG A 373 15.32 10.45 6.11
CA ARG A 373 16.47 10.02 5.30
C ARG A 373 16.11 9.00 4.23
N PRO A 374 16.82 8.98 3.08
CA PRO A 374 16.67 7.91 2.10
C PRO A 374 16.91 6.52 2.73
N PRO A 375 15.96 5.58 2.58
CA PRO A 375 16.11 4.20 3.04
C PRO A 375 17.07 3.39 2.16
N TYR A 376 17.43 2.19 2.63
CA TYR A 376 18.21 1.24 1.82
C TYR A 376 17.55 1.01 0.45
N GLY A 377 18.37 1.03 -0.61
CA GLY A 377 17.89 0.85 -1.99
C GLY A 377 17.30 2.11 -2.64
N THR A 378 17.24 3.24 -1.92
CA THR A 378 16.83 4.53 -2.45
C THR A 378 18.00 5.51 -2.52
N SER A 379 18.14 6.19 -3.64
CA SER A 379 19.03 7.34 -3.82
C SER A 379 18.20 8.58 -4.12
N VAL A 380 18.54 9.70 -3.49
CA VAL A 380 17.92 11.01 -3.72
C VAL A 380 19.00 11.99 -4.11
N LYS A 381 18.74 12.77 -5.16
CA LYS A 381 19.62 13.80 -5.70
C LYS A 381 18.84 15.11 -5.79
N LEU A 382 19.51 16.21 -5.47
CA LEU A 382 18.97 17.57 -5.59
C LEU A 382 19.68 18.25 -6.75
N VAL A 383 18.94 18.79 -7.71
CA VAL A 383 19.52 19.45 -8.90
C VAL A 383 19.01 20.87 -9.08
N ASP A 384 19.82 21.71 -9.70
CA ASP A 384 19.44 23.06 -10.12
C ASP A 384 18.64 23.07 -11.43
N GLU A 385 18.40 24.27 -11.98
CA GLU A 385 17.69 24.46 -13.26
C GLU A 385 18.47 23.94 -14.49
N PHE A 386 19.77 23.67 -14.35
CA PHE A 386 20.64 23.16 -15.41
C PHE A 386 20.83 21.64 -15.33
N GLY A 387 20.27 20.98 -14.30
CA GLY A 387 20.40 19.55 -14.07
C GLY A 387 21.66 19.13 -13.30
N GLU A 388 22.41 20.10 -12.75
CA GLU A 388 23.63 19.87 -11.98
C GLU A 388 23.32 19.75 -10.48
N GLU A 389 24.12 19.01 -9.72
CA GLU A 389 23.91 18.86 -8.27
C GLU A 389 24.15 20.18 -7.53
N VAL A 390 23.20 20.56 -6.68
CA VAL A 390 23.33 21.73 -5.80
C VAL A 390 24.33 21.47 -4.69
N ALA A 391 24.91 22.52 -4.11
CA ALA A 391 25.83 22.35 -2.98
C ALA A 391 25.08 21.87 -1.71
N PRO A 392 25.77 21.22 -0.76
CA PRO A 392 25.15 20.80 0.50
C PRO A 392 24.46 21.97 1.22
N GLY A 393 23.20 21.79 1.61
CA GLY A 393 22.37 22.81 2.25
C GLY A 393 21.63 23.76 1.30
N GLU A 394 21.90 23.71 -0.01
CA GLU A 394 21.13 24.49 -0.99
C GLU A 394 19.85 23.76 -1.41
N THR A 395 18.81 24.54 -1.69
CA THR A 395 17.54 24.02 -2.22
C THR A 395 17.70 23.65 -3.69
N GLY A 396 17.23 22.46 -4.06
CA GLY A 396 17.17 21.99 -5.44
C GLY A 396 15.92 21.14 -5.70
N ARG A 397 15.70 20.80 -6.97
CA ARG A 397 14.62 19.90 -7.40
C ARG A 397 14.94 18.47 -6.98
N ILE A 398 13.96 17.77 -6.42
CA ILE A 398 14.15 16.44 -5.83
C ILE A 398 13.97 15.35 -6.89
N PHE A 399 15.03 14.59 -7.13
CA PHE A 399 15.09 13.46 -8.05
C PHE A 399 15.38 12.16 -7.29
N ILE A 400 14.61 11.10 -7.55
CA ILE A 400 14.63 9.86 -6.77
C ILE A 400 14.88 8.66 -7.69
N ARG A 401 15.72 7.73 -7.23
CA ARG A 401 15.98 6.45 -7.88
C ARG A 401 15.85 5.30 -6.89
N ASN A 402 15.04 4.30 -7.24
CA ASN A 402 14.90 3.03 -6.52
C ASN A 402 14.43 1.93 -7.49
N GLU A 403 14.30 0.69 -7.02
CA GLU A 403 13.88 -0.46 -7.84
C GLU A 403 12.38 -0.50 -8.15
N MET A 404 11.55 0.40 -7.59
CA MET A 404 10.13 0.52 -7.95
C MET A 404 9.97 1.39 -9.19
N THR A 405 10.14 0.78 -10.35
CA THR A 405 9.97 1.48 -11.63
C THR A 405 8.50 1.86 -11.87
N PHE A 406 8.31 3.07 -12.35
CA PHE A 406 7.03 3.57 -12.88
C PHE A 406 7.01 3.39 -14.40
N ASP A 407 6.04 2.64 -14.90
CA ASP A 407 5.94 2.31 -16.34
C ASP A 407 5.30 3.46 -17.17
N GLY A 408 4.93 4.56 -16.52
CA GLY A 408 4.20 5.67 -17.13
C GLY A 408 2.71 5.67 -16.80
N TYR A 409 2.02 6.72 -17.24
CA TYR A 409 0.57 6.83 -17.10
C TYR A 409 -0.15 6.04 -18.19
N THR A 410 -1.30 5.44 -17.86
CA THR A 410 -2.16 4.66 -18.79
C THR A 410 -2.59 5.47 -20.02
N GLY A 411 -2.80 6.78 -19.86
CA GLY A 411 -3.14 7.71 -20.94
C GLY A 411 -1.94 8.35 -21.67
N GLY A 412 -0.71 7.91 -21.38
CA GLY A 412 0.52 8.48 -21.93
C GLY A 412 1.14 9.60 -21.08
N GLY A 413 2.44 9.81 -21.28
CA GLY A 413 3.27 10.74 -20.50
C GLY A 413 4.12 10.05 -19.42
N ASN A 414 5.22 10.69 -19.05
CA ASN A 414 6.15 10.21 -18.05
C ASN A 414 6.67 11.39 -17.20
N LYS A 415 7.31 11.10 -16.07
CA LYS A 415 8.07 12.08 -15.29
C LYS A 415 9.43 12.33 -15.97
N GLU A 416 9.98 13.51 -15.73
CA GLU A 416 11.35 13.83 -16.12
C GLU A 416 12.30 12.81 -15.51
N ASN A 417 13.25 12.32 -16.32
CA ASN A 417 14.23 11.33 -15.92
C ASN A 417 15.64 11.85 -16.20
N LEU A 418 16.48 11.89 -15.16
CA LEU A 418 17.89 12.22 -15.23
C LEU A 418 18.70 11.00 -14.81
N ASP A 419 19.30 10.29 -15.77
CA ASP A 419 20.15 9.12 -15.53
C ASP A 419 19.55 8.06 -14.60
N GLY A 420 18.25 7.78 -14.78
CA GLY A 420 17.50 6.82 -13.97
C GLY A 420 16.91 7.38 -12.69
N PHE A 421 17.11 8.66 -12.38
CA PHE A 421 16.37 9.35 -11.32
C PHE A 421 15.13 10.02 -11.89
N LEU A 422 13.98 9.79 -11.26
CA LEU A 422 12.70 10.39 -11.64
C LEU A 422 12.45 11.65 -10.80
N SER A 423 11.96 12.71 -11.45
CA SER A 423 11.52 13.92 -10.76
C SER A 423 10.29 13.64 -9.90
N SER A 424 10.35 14.05 -8.64
CA SER A 424 9.19 14.06 -7.72
C SER A 424 8.16 15.15 -8.10
N GLY A 425 8.65 16.29 -8.61
CA GLY A 425 7.89 17.54 -8.72
C GLY A 425 7.97 18.43 -7.48
N ASP A 426 8.87 18.12 -6.55
CA ASP A 426 9.08 18.88 -5.32
C ASP A 426 10.49 19.50 -5.30
N VAL A 427 10.65 20.54 -4.49
CA VAL A 427 11.94 21.16 -4.17
C VAL A 427 12.26 20.98 -2.70
N GLY A 428 13.54 20.87 -2.36
CA GLY A 428 13.98 20.65 -1.00
C GLY A 428 15.48 20.79 -0.82
N HIS A 429 15.93 20.64 0.42
CA HIS A 429 17.34 20.68 0.79
C HIS A 429 17.68 19.53 1.75
N PHE A 430 18.97 19.20 1.82
CA PHE A 430 19.51 18.34 2.88
C PHE A 430 20.15 19.18 3.96
N ASP A 431 19.95 18.82 5.22
CA ASP A 431 20.75 19.36 6.31
C ASP A 431 22.12 18.67 6.46
N SER A 432 22.93 19.12 7.42
CA SER A 432 24.27 18.58 7.67
C SER A 432 24.29 17.11 8.10
N GLU A 433 23.16 16.57 8.57
CA GLU A 433 23.02 15.17 9.02
C GLU A 433 22.33 14.29 7.95
N GLY A 434 22.17 14.82 6.73
CA GLY A 434 21.58 14.13 5.59
C GLY A 434 20.07 13.91 5.70
N ARG A 435 19.37 14.69 6.52
CA ARG A 435 17.91 14.70 6.56
C ARG A 435 17.36 15.58 5.45
N LEU A 436 16.37 15.08 4.72
CA LEU A 436 15.67 15.79 3.64
C LEU A 436 14.58 16.69 4.23
N PHE A 437 14.44 17.88 3.69
CA PHE A 437 13.36 18.82 3.95
C PHE A 437 12.66 19.16 2.64
N ILE A 438 11.33 19.25 2.68
CA ILE A 438 10.52 19.61 1.51
C ILE A 438 10.16 21.09 1.63
N ASP A 439 10.70 21.90 0.72
CA ASP A 439 10.55 23.36 0.74
C ASP A 439 9.32 23.82 -0.08
N GLY A 440 8.81 22.96 -0.96
CA GLY A 440 7.62 23.24 -1.76
C GLY A 440 7.52 22.39 -3.03
N ARG A 441 6.69 22.84 -3.96
CA ARG A 441 6.47 22.24 -5.28
C ARG A 441 7.26 22.96 -6.36
N ASP A 442 7.75 22.23 -7.35
CA ASP A 442 8.42 22.81 -8.53
C ASP A 442 7.43 23.38 -9.57
N ASP A 443 6.13 23.13 -9.40
CA ASP A 443 5.06 23.47 -10.34
C ASP A 443 3.93 24.38 -9.78
N GLU A 444 4.22 25.19 -8.74
CA GLU A 444 3.26 26.10 -8.06
C GLU A 444 1.99 25.42 -7.48
N MET A 445 1.92 24.10 -7.45
CA MET A 445 0.79 23.37 -6.88
C MET A 445 0.75 23.50 -5.35
N ILE A 446 -0.42 23.80 -4.78
CA ILE A 446 -0.65 23.73 -3.32
C ILE A 446 -1.32 22.38 -3.05
N VAL A 447 -0.68 21.53 -2.24
CA VAL A 447 -1.22 20.23 -1.79
C VAL A 447 -1.94 20.39 -0.46
#